data_AF-A0A359DEC4-F1
#
_entry.id   AF-A0A359DEC4-F1
#
_cell.length_a   1.000
_cell.length_b   1.000
_cell.length_c   1.000
_cell.angle_alpha   90.00
_cell.angle_beta   90.00
_cell.angle_gamma   90.00
#
_symmetry.space_group_name_H-M   'P 1'
#
loop_
_entity.id
_entity.type
_entity.pdbx_description
1 polymer ?
#
loop_
_entity_poly.entity_id
_entity_poly.type
_entity_poly.pdbx_seq_one_letter_code
_entity_poly.pdbx_strand_id
1 'polypeptide(L)'
;PKTGKEVWRQKNFAPLWGGVMTTKGNLVFTGNPEGFLQAFNAKTGEKVWEFQTGSGVLGSPVTWEMDGEQYLSVLSGWGGAVPLWGGEVAKRVKNFNQGGMLWTFKLPKDLVAKQ
;
A
#
# COMPACT_ATOMS: atom_id res chain seq x y z
N PRO A 1 5.56 0.15 -21.81
CA PRO A 1 4.82 -1.09 -22.15
C PRO A 1 3.85 -0.91 -23.33
N LYS A 2 3.83 -1.87 -24.28
CA LYS A 2 3.12 -1.93 -25.60
C LYS A 2 2.71 -0.61 -26.30
N THR A 3 1.88 0.23 -25.68
CA THR A 3 1.38 1.50 -26.23
C THR A 3 2.06 2.76 -25.68
N GLY A 4 2.75 2.68 -24.55
CA GLY A 4 3.36 3.85 -23.87
C GLY A 4 2.35 4.81 -23.24
N LYS A 5 1.06 4.45 -23.14
CA LYS A 5 0.02 5.30 -22.57
C LYS A 5 -0.17 5.07 -21.08
N GLU A 6 -0.31 6.15 -20.32
CA GLU A 6 -0.84 6.13 -18.95
C GLU A 6 -2.36 5.93 -19.01
N VAL A 7 -2.88 5.00 -18.21
CA VAL A 7 -4.34 4.71 -18.14
C VAL A 7 -5.01 5.50 -17.03
N TRP A 8 -4.37 5.59 -15.86
CA TRP A 8 -4.86 6.34 -14.71
C TRP A 8 -3.69 6.73 -13.81
N ARG A 9 -3.93 7.69 -12.91
CA ARG A 9 -2.98 8.15 -11.90
C ARG A 9 -3.69 8.56 -10.61
N GLN A 10 -3.14 8.13 -9.49
CA GLN A 10 -3.51 8.60 -8.16
C GLN A 10 -2.37 9.41 -7.55
N LYS A 11 -2.70 10.59 -7.02
CA LYS A 11 -1.73 11.48 -6.39
C LYS A 11 -1.71 11.22 -4.88
N ASN A 12 -0.54 11.25 -4.29
CA ASN A 12 -0.34 11.23 -2.84
C ASN A 12 0.37 12.52 -2.41
N PHE A 13 0.12 12.98 -1.18
CA PHE A 13 0.76 14.20 -0.68
C PHE A 13 2.25 13.97 -0.43
N ALA A 14 2.58 12.91 0.30
CA ALA A 14 3.95 12.48 0.50
C ALA A 14 4.49 11.65 -0.68
N PRO A 15 5.82 11.57 -0.86
CA PRO A 15 6.42 10.72 -1.88
C PRO A 15 6.03 9.25 -1.68
N LEU A 16 5.63 8.57 -2.75
CA LEU A 16 5.47 7.12 -2.68
C LEU A 16 6.85 6.46 -2.60
N TRP A 17 7.05 5.61 -1.60
CA TRP A 17 8.33 4.98 -1.29
C TRP A 17 8.21 3.47 -1.00
N GLY A 18 6.98 2.94 -1.07
CA GLY A 18 6.68 1.53 -0.86
C GLY A 18 6.56 0.74 -2.16
N GLY A 19 6.68 -0.59 -2.06
CA GLY A 19 6.44 -1.51 -3.16
C GLY A 19 4.96 -1.65 -3.53
N VAL A 20 4.70 -2.27 -4.68
CA VAL A 20 3.34 -2.47 -5.22
C VAL A 20 3.10 -3.96 -5.44
N MET A 21 1.88 -4.42 -5.13
CA MET A 21 1.39 -5.77 -5.42
C MET A 21 0.06 -5.69 -6.18
N THR A 22 -0.19 -6.58 -7.13
CA THR A 22 -1.49 -6.67 -7.84
C THR A 22 -2.02 -8.10 -7.81
N THR A 23 -3.33 -8.28 -7.96
CA THR A 23 -3.99 -9.58 -7.87
C THR A 23 -4.97 -9.81 -9.02
N LYS A 24 -5.35 -11.08 -9.25
CA LYS A 24 -6.41 -11.45 -10.20
C LYS A 24 -7.79 -10.88 -9.81
N GLY A 25 -7.99 -10.51 -8.55
CA GLY A 25 -9.20 -9.86 -8.03
C GLY A 25 -9.41 -8.41 -8.47
N ASN A 26 -8.68 -7.92 -9.47
CA ASN A 26 -8.73 -6.53 -9.95
C ASN A 26 -8.30 -5.49 -8.91
N LEU A 27 -7.36 -5.85 -8.04
CA LEU A 27 -6.84 -4.98 -6.97
C LEU A 27 -5.35 -4.72 -7.11
N VAL A 28 -4.95 -3.48 -6.84
CA VAL A 28 -3.56 -3.03 -6.66
C VAL A 28 -3.38 -2.56 -5.22
N PHE A 29 -2.38 -3.07 -4.52
CA PHE A 29 -2.05 -2.71 -3.15
C PHE A 29 -0.70 -1.99 -3.08
N THR A 30 -0.64 -0.92 -2.30
CA THR A 30 0.62 -0.21 -2.00
C THR A 30 0.50 0.55 -0.68
N GLY A 31 1.66 0.87 -0.10
CA GLY A 31 1.78 1.68 1.11
C GLY A 31 2.11 3.14 0.81
N ASN A 32 1.78 4.03 1.75
CA ASN A 32 2.22 5.43 1.71
C ASN A 32 2.89 5.88 3.02
N PRO A 33 3.66 6.98 3.00
CA PRO A 33 4.30 7.53 4.21
C PRO A 33 3.33 8.01 5.29
N GLU A 34 2.11 8.38 4.92
CA GLU A 34 1.02 8.72 5.85
C GLU A 34 0.56 7.52 6.69
N GLY A 35 1.04 6.33 6.38
CA GLY A 35 0.87 5.11 7.16
C GLY A 35 -0.27 4.20 6.71
N PHE A 36 -0.86 4.48 5.56
CA PHE A 36 -1.92 3.66 4.99
C PHE A 36 -1.35 2.53 4.15
N LEU A 37 -1.87 1.32 4.36
CA LEU A 37 -1.93 0.30 3.31
C LEU A 37 -3.22 0.57 2.51
N GLN A 38 -3.10 0.75 1.21
CA GLN A 38 -4.20 1.15 0.34
C GLN A 38 -4.45 0.09 -0.73
N ALA A 39 -5.70 -0.07 -1.13
CA ALA A 39 -6.12 -0.88 -2.26
C ALA A 39 -6.84 -0.02 -3.31
N PHE A 40 -6.52 -0.25 -4.57
CA PHE A 40 -7.09 0.44 -5.72
C PHE A 40 -7.66 -0.55 -6.73
N ASN A 41 -8.73 -0.15 -7.42
CA ASN A 41 -9.22 -0.87 -8.58
C ASN A 41 -8.18 -0.80 -9.71
N ALA A 42 -7.71 -1.96 -10.19
CA ALA A 42 -6.60 -2.03 -11.14
C ALA A 42 -6.91 -1.40 -12.52
N LYS A 43 -8.20 -1.32 -12.89
CA LYS A 43 -8.63 -0.75 -14.18
C LYS A 43 -8.83 0.76 -14.12
N THR A 44 -9.34 1.29 -13.01
CA THR A 44 -9.75 2.69 -12.90
C THR A 44 -8.82 3.54 -12.03
N GLY A 45 -8.03 2.91 -11.17
CA GLY A 45 -7.21 3.60 -10.17
C GLY A 45 -8.02 4.13 -8.99
N GLU A 46 -9.33 3.85 -8.89
CA GLU A 46 -10.15 4.27 -7.76
C GLU A 46 -9.71 3.59 -6.46
N LYS A 47 -9.56 4.34 -5.37
CA LYS A 47 -9.26 3.76 -4.06
C LYS A 47 -10.50 3.06 -3.51
N VAL A 48 -10.40 1.77 -3.22
CA VAL A 48 -11.54 0.96 -2.77
C VAL A 48 -11.44 0.55 -1.30
N TRP A 49 -10.25 0.65 -0.70
CA TRP A 49 -10.01 0.33 0.71
C TRP A 49 -8.70 0.96 1.19
N GLU A 50 -8.62 1.29 2.49
CA GLU A 50 -7.36 1.59 3.16
C GLU A 50 -7.42 1.26 4.65
N PHE A 51 -6.25 1.05 5.25
CA PHE A 51 -6.09 0.85 6.69
C PHE A 51 -4.86 1.59 7.22
N GLN A 52 -5.03 2.31 8.33
CA GLN A 52 -3.97 3.08 8.98
C GLN A 52 -3.15 2.19 9.93
N THR A 53 -1.88 1.97 9.60
CA THR A 53 -0.96 1.11 10.36
C THR A 53 -0.20 1.83 11.49
N GLY A 54 -0.31 3.16 11.55
CA GLY A 54 0.32 4.03 12.55
C GLY A 54 1.71 4.56 12.17
N SER A 55 2.35 4.02 11.13
CA SER A 55 3.63 4.50 10.59
C SER A 55 3.71 4.25 9.09
N GLY A 56 4.57 4.98 8.38
CA GLY A 56 4.71 4.90 6.92
C GLY A 56 4.94 3.48 6.41
N VAL A 57 4.20 3.08 5.38
CA VAL A 57 4.24 1.70 4.84
C VAL A 57 5.19 1.65 3.65
N LEU A 58 6.36 1.04 3.85
CA LEU A 58 7.43 0.93 2.86
C LEU A 58 7.59 -0.48 2.27
N GLY A 59 7.14 -1.50 2.99
CA GLY A 59 7.24 -2.88 2.52
C GLY A 59 6.43 -3.13 1.25
N SER A 60 6.92 -4.00 0.37
CA SER A 60 6.11 -4.56 -0.70
C SER A 60 5.03 -5.46 -0.08
N PRO A 61 3.72 -5.22 -0.33
CA PRO A 61 2.68 -6.12 0.15
C PRO A 61 2.83 -7.53 -0.45
N VAL A 62 2.42 -8.54 0.29
CA VAL A 62 2.37 -9.95 -0.16
C VAL A 62 1.04 -10.59 0.22
N THR A 63 0.55 -11.50 -0.62
CA THR A 63 -0.70 -12.25 -0.37
C THR A 63 -0.49 -13.74 -0.62
N TRP A 64 -1.21 -14.56 0.14
CA TRP A 64 -1.21 -16.02 0.02
C TRP A 64 -2.56 -16.59 0.49
N GLU A 65 -2.76 -17.89 0.31
CA GLU A 65 -3.91 -18.62 0.84
C GLU A 65 -3.45 -19.57 1.94
N MET A 66 -4.24 -19.70 3.01
CA MET A 66 -4.07 -20.68 4.07
C MET A 66 -5.44 -21.09 4.59
N ASP A 67 -5.71 -22.40 4.66
CA ASP A 67 -6.99 -22.97 5.12
C ASP A 67 -8.24 -22.42 4.39
N GLY A 68 -8.09 -22.12 3.09
CA GLY A 68 -9.16 -21.58 2.26
C GLY A 68 -9.47 -20.10 2.51
N GLU A 69 -8.62 -19.38 3.25
CA GLU A 69 -8.73 -17.94 3.48
C GLU A 69 -7.54 -17.20 2.85
N GLN A 70 -7.81 -16.07 2.20
CA GLN A 70 -6.77 -15.23 1.63
C GLN A 70 -6.22 -14.27 2.68
N TYR A 71 -4.90 -14.23 2.80
CA TYR A 71 -4.16 -13.34 3.68
C TYR A 71 -3.42 -12.28 2.89
N LEU A 72 -3.21 -11.12 3.51
CA LEU A 72 -2.44 -9.99 3.00
C LEU A 72 -1.50 -9.51 4.10
N SER A 73 -0.23 -9.28 3.80
CA SER A 73 0.72 -8.77 4.79
C SER A 73 1.64 -7.71 4.24
N VAL A 74 2.07 -6.79 5.10
CA VAL A 74 2.98 -5.69 4.76
C VAL A 74 3.79 -5.26 5.98
N LEU A 75 5.00 -4.75 5.74
CA LEU A 75 5.83 -4.11 6.76
C LEU A 75 5.56 -2.61 6.82
N SER A 76 5.29 -2.11 8.03
CA SER A 76 5.11 -0.70 8.36
C SER A 76 6.25 -0.18 9.23
N GLY A 77 6.74 1.01 8.91
CA GLY A 77 7.85 1.69 9.56
C GLY A 77 8.44 2.77 8.63
N TRP A 78 8.15 4.04 8.92
CA TRP A 78 8.64 5.17 8.12
C TRP A 78 10.16 5.34 8.23
N GLY A 79 10.82 5.59 7.09
CA GLY A 79 12.29 5.69 7.00
C GLY A 79 12.79 5.87 5.55
N GLY A 80 13.96 5.31 5.26
CA GLY A 80 14.59 5.43 3.94
C GLY A 80 15.35 6.74 3.74
N ALA A 81 15.55 7.15 2.49
CA ALA A 81 16.38 8.32 2.16
C ALA A 81 15.65 9.66 2.36
N VAL A 82 14.32 9.70 2.21
CA VAL A 82 13.54 10.96 2.21
C VAL A 82 13.76 11.80 3.47
N PRO A 83 13.76 11.25 4.71
CA PRO A 83 13.98 12.06 5.91
C PRO A 83 15.33 12.77 5.99
N LEU A 84 16.38 12.21 5.37
CA LEU A 84 17.76 12.73 5.45
C LEU A 84 18.15 13.55 4.22
N TRP A 85 17.66 13.17 3.03
CA TRP A 85 18.13 13.70 1.74
C TRP A 85 17.02 14.38 0.93
N GLY A 86 15.81 14.51 1.48
CA GLY A 86 14.64 15.05 0.76
C GLY A 86 14.58 16.58 0.62
N GLY A 87 15.49 17.34 1.26
CA GLY A 87 15.45 18.82 1.22
C GLY A 87 14.08 19.38 1.68
N GLU A 88 13.45 20.21 0.86
CA GLU A 88 12.09 20.73 1.15
C GLU A 88 11.02 19.62 1.27
N VAL A 89 11.22 18.49 0.60
CA VAL A 89 10.31 17.34 0.71
C VAL A 89 10.39 16.71 2.10
N ALA A 90 11.59 16.65 2.71
CA ALA A 90 11.76 16.15 4.07
C ALA A 90 10.96 16.96 5.09
N LYS A 91 10.83 18.28 4.88
CA LYS A 91 10.01 19.15 5.74
C LYS A 91 8.53 18.80 5.70
N ARG A 92 8.01 18.26 4.58
CA ARG A 92 6.59 17.85 4.45
C ARG A 92 6.25 16.62 5.28
N VAL A 93 7.23 15.76 5.52
CA VAL A 93 7.07 14.46 6.20
C VAL A 93 7.70 14.43 7.59
N LYS A 94 8.18 15.59 8.10
CA LYS A 94 8.92 15.72 9.35
C LYS A 94 8.17 15.22 10.60
N ASN A 95 6.83 15.18 10.52
CA ASN A 95 5.96 14.78 11.62
C ASN A 95 5.48 13.31 11.50
N PHE A 96 5.95 12.56 10.49
CA PHE A 96 5.59 11.16 10.36
C PHE A 96 6.44 10.34 11.32
N ASN A 97 5.76 9.65 12.24
CA ASN A 97 6.42 8.86 13.27
C ASN A 97 7.03 7.59 12.67
N GLN A 98 8.17 7.19 13.24
CA GLN A 98 8.78 5.89 12.97
C GLN A 98 7.90 4.74 13.46
N GLY A 99 8.27 3.52 13.08
CA GLY A 99 7.61 2.29 13.48
C GLY A 99 8.43 1.08 13.04
N GLY A 100 7.90 -0.11 13.31
CA GLY A 100 8.55 -1.37 12.92
C GLY A 100 7.64 -2.54 13.24
N MET A 101 6.67 -2.80 12.36
CA MET A 101 5.64 -3.82 12.59
C MET A 101 5.28 -4.55 11.30
N LEU A 102 5.11 -5.87 11.41
CA LEU A 102 4.45 -6.69 10.40
C LEU A 102 2.95 -6.65 10.66
N TRP A 103 2.18 -6.24 9.66
CA TRP A 103 0.72 -6.30 9.68
C TRP A 103 0.25 -7.47 8.83
N THR A 104 -0.70 -8.26 9.33
CA THR A 104 -1.36 -9.33 8.58
C THR A 104 -2.87 -9.14 8.65
N PHE A 105 -3.49 -9.11 7.48
CA PHE A 105 -4.92 -8.99 7.24
C PHE A 105 -5.43 -10.30 6.64
N LYS A 106 -6.74 -10.52 6.74
CA LYS A 106 -7.43 -11.69 6.20
C LYS A 106 -8.76 -11.27 5.59
N LEU A 107 -9.18 -11.92 4.51
CA LEU A 107 -10.56 -11.92 4.05
C LEU A 107 -11.28 -13.15 4.62
N PRO A 108 -12.21 -13.00 5.59
CA PRO A 108 -12.95 -14.12 6.14
C PRO A 108 -13.74 -14.87 5.06
N LYS A 109 -13.64 -16.19 5.02
CA LYS A 109 -14.26 -17.04 3.97
C LYS A 109 -15.77 -16.87 3.83
N ASP A 110 -16.45 -16.53 4.93
CA ASP A 110 -17.89 -16.31 4.99
C ASP A 110 -18.34 -14.99 4.35
N LEU A 111 -17.40 -14.04 4.18
CA LEU A 111 -17.65 -12.75 3.53
C LEU A 111 -17.22 -12.73 2.05
N VAL A 112 -16.63 -13.82 1.55
CA VAL A 112 -16.29 -13.95 0.13
C VAL A 112 -17.58 -14.09 -0.67
N ALA A 113 -17.78 -13.19 -1.64
CA ALA A 113 -18.93 -13.25 -2.53
C ALA A 113 -18.97 -14.63 -3.22
N LYS A 114 -20.12 -15.31 -3.12
CA LYS A 114 -20.37 -16.55 -3.85
C LYS A 114 -20.45 -16.21 -5.34
N GLN A 115 -19.67 -16.90 -6.15
CA GLN A 115 -19.74 -16.81 -7.62
C GLN A 115 -21.03 -17.45 -8.14
#